data_AF-A0A930MAH3-F1
#
_entry.id   AF-A0A930MAH3-F1
#
_cell.length_a   1.000
_cell.length_b   1.000
_cell.length_c   1.000
_cell.angle_alpha   90.00
_cell.angle_beta   90.00
_cell.angle_gamma   90.00
#
_symmetry.space_group_name_H-M   'P 1'
#
loop_
_entity.id
_entity.type
_entity.pdbx_description
1 polymer ?
#
loop_
_entity_poly.entity_id
_entity_poly.type
_entity_poly.pdbx_seq_one_letter_code
_entity_poly.pdbx_strand_id
1 'polypeptide(L)'
;MVMENKDILATLGENPSRRDILAHWEPENEVFWKRYGERIAKQNLYTSTFVLTLAFVAWTMWATLAPQLNSVGFHFSDNEIFTLAALPGLVGATGRLLYTCLPA
;
A
#
# COMPACT_ATOMS: atom_id res chain seq x y z
N MET A 1 -29.23 -15.38 14.74
CA MET A 1 -28.09 -14.48 15.01
C MET A 1 -27.01 -15.11 15.91
N VAL A 2 -27.33 -15.97 16.90
CA VAL A 2 -26.33 -16.68 17.74
C VAL A 2 -25.68 -17.90 17.04
N MET A 3 -26.32 -18.44 15.99
CA MET A 3 -25.88 -19.67 15.32
C MET A 3 -24.57 -19.50 14.51
N GLU A 4 -24.43 -18.38 13.80
CA GLU A 4 -23.29 -18.13 12.88
C GLU A 4 -21.97 -17.91 13.62
N ASN A 5 -22.04 -17.37 14.84
CA ASN A 5 -20.87 -17.15 15.68
C ASN A 5 -20.20 -18.45 16.15
N LYS A 6 -20.98 -19.52 16.22
CA LYS A 6 -20.50 -20.82 16.68
C LYS A 6 -19.73 -21.56 15.58
N ASP A 7 -20.10 -21.32 14.31
CA ASP A 7 -19.51 -21.98 13.15
C ASP A 7 -18.09 -21.48 12.84
N ILE A 8 -17.84 -20.16 12.92
CA ILE A 8 -16.49 -19.58 12.78
C ILE A 8 -15.54 -19.97 13.91
N LEU A 9 -16.03 -20.06 15.15
CA LEU A 9 -15.21 -20.51 16.28
C LEU A 9 -14.96 -22.03 16.23
N ALA A 10 -15.90 -22.80 15.69
CA ALA A 10 -15.73 -24.24 15.47
C ALA A 10 -14.74 -24.55 14.34
N THR A 11 -14.68 -23.72 13.30
CA THR A 11 -13.74 -23.89 12.16
C THR A 11 -12.33 -23.38 12.48
N LEU A 12 -12.19 -22.31 13.27
CA LEU A 12 -10.89 -21.76 13.67
C LEU A 12 -10.25 -22.50 14.87
N GLY A 13 -11.03 -23.25 15.64
CA GLY A 13 -10.54 -23.94 16.85
C GLY A 13 -10.19 -22.99 18.00
N GLU A 14 -9.69 -23.53 19.12
CA GLU A 14 -9.44 -22.77 20.36
C GLU A 14 -8.22 -21.83 20.26
N ASN A 15 -7.27 -22.13 19.36
CA ASN A 15 -6.05 -21.33 19.15
C ASN A 15 -5.63 -21.29 17.65
N PRO A 16 -6.36 -20.54 16.80
CA PRO A 16 -6.07 -20.46 15.38
C PRO A 16 -4.73 -19.77 15.08
N SER A 17 -3.98 -20.30 14.10
CA SER A 17 -2.78 -19.63 13.60
C SER A 17 -3.15 -18.43 12.72
N ARG A 18 -2.24 -17.44 12.59
CA ARG A 18 -2.45 -16.26 11.73
C ARG A 18 -2.77 -16.65 10.27
N ARG A 19 -2.26 -17.79 9.79
CA ARG A 19 -2.57 -18.30 8.45
C ARG A 19 -4.03 -18.75 8.32
N ASP A 20 -4.56 -19.42 9.34
CA ASP A 20 -5.94 -19.94 9.33
C ASP A 20 -6.94 -18.79 9.45
N ILE A 21 -6.62 -17.77 10.27
CA ILE A 21 -7.40 -16.53 10.37
C ILE A 21 -7.48 -15.79 9.03
N LEU A 22 -6.40 -15.79 8.25
CA LEU A 22 -6.38 -15.16 6.92
C LEU A 22 -7.03 -16.03 5.84
N ALA A 23 -7.00 -17.35 5.98
CA ALA A 23 -7.67 -18.29 5.08
C ALA A 23 -9.20 -18.27 5.24
N HIS A 24 -9.72 -17.93 6.42
CA HIS A 24 -11.14 -17.77 6.72
C HIS A 24 -11.44 -16.32 7.13
N TRP A 25 -11.20 -15.39 6.20
CA TRP A 25 -11.36 -13.97 6.44
C TRP A 25 -12.82 -13.51 6.24
N GLU A 26 -13.56 -13.40 7.34
CA GLU A 26 -14.96 -12.93 7.36
C GLU A 26 -15.09 -11.60 8.12
N PRO A 27 -14.81 -10.45 7.46
CA PRO A 27 -14.83 -9.15 8.12
C PRO A 27 -16.26 -8.67 8.50
N GLU A 28 -17.30 -9.25 7.91
CA GLU A 28 -18.70 -8.89 8.17
C GLU A 28 -19.23 -9.43 9.52
N ASN A 29 -18.58 -10.45 10.09
CA ASN A 29 -18.99 -11.02 11.37
C ASN A 29 -18.39 -10.22 12.54
N GLU A 30 -19.26 -9.60 13.36
CA GLU A 30 -18.84 -8.70 14.45
C GLU A 30 -17.91 -9.37 15.48
N VAL A 31 -18.04 -10.67 15.74
CA VAL A 31 -17.22 -11.35 16.76
C VAL A 31 -15.85 -11.71 16.21
N PHE A 32 -15.76 -12.15 14.95
CA PHE A 32 -14.47 -12.33 14.29
C PHE A 32 -13.74 -11.00 14.14
N TRP A 33 -14.46 -9.93 13.76
CA TRP A 33 -13.90 -8.60 13.59
C TRP A 33 -13.31 -8.05 14.90
N LYS A 34 -14.07 -8.06 16.00
CA LYS A 34 -13.57 -7.57 17.30
C LYS A 34 -12.42 -8.39 17.87
N ARG A 35 -12.38 -9.70 17.60
CA ARG A 35 -11.39 -10.61 18.18
C ARG A 35 -10.08 -10.67 17.38
N TYR A 36 -10.16 -10.66 16.04
CA TYR A 36 -9.01 -10.88 15.17
C TYR A 36 -8.90 -9.83 14.06
N GLY A 37 -10.02 -9.52 13.38
CA GLY A 37 -10.04 -8.72 12.17
C GLY A 37 -9.57 -7.28 12.34
N GLU A 38 -10.06 -6.58 13.37
CA GLU A 38 -9.81 -5.16 13.59
C GLU A 38 -8.32 -4.84 13.77
N ARG A 39 -7.60 -5.66 14.55
CA ARG A 39 -6.16 -5.44 14.79
C ARG A 39 -5.34 -5.62 13.53
N ILE A 40 -5.65 -6.66 12.75
CA ILE A 40 -4.96 -6.97 11.50
C ILE A 40 -5.25 -5.88 10.46
N ALA A 41 -6.50 -5.47 10.31
CA ALA A 41 -6.92 -4.42 9.39
C ALA A 41 -6.26 -3.07 9.73
N LYS A 42 -6.23 -2.67 11.01
CA LYS A 42 -5.58 -1.42 11.46
C LYS A 42 -4.07 -1.42 11.19
N GLN A 43 -3.39 -2.55 11.44
CA GLN A 43 -1.96 -2.66 11.16
C GLN A 43 -1.68 -2.53 9.66
N ASN A 44 -2.49 -3.17 8.83
CA ASN A 44 -2.35 -3.08 7.38
C ASN A 44 -2.66 -1.67 6.87
N LEU A 45 -3.69 -1.03 7.41
CA LEU A 45 -4.05 0.34 7.07
C LEU A 45 -2.94 1.33 7.43
N TYR A 46 -2.38 1.25 8.63
CA TYR A 46 -1.29 2.13 9.05
C TYR A 46 -0.06 1.96 8.16
N THR A 47 0.32 0.70 7.90
CA THR A 47 1.47 0.39 7.04
C THR A 47 1.24 0.92 5.61
N SER A 48 0.07 0.67 5.03
CA SER A 48 -0.27 1.16 3.69
C SER A 48 -0.29 2.69 3.62
N THR A 49 -0.86 3.37 4.61
CA THR A 49 -0.86 4.84 4.69
C THR A 49 0.57 5.37 4.76
N PHE A 50 1.42 4.80 5.61
CA PHE A 50 2.82 5.22 5.74
C PHE A 50 3.60 5.05 4.44
N VAL A 51 3.47 3.88 3.79
CA VAL A 51 4.13 3.60 2.50
C VAL A 51 3.61 4.54 1.41
N LEU A 52 2.30 4.80 1.37
CA LEU A 52 1.71 5.75 0.42
C LEU A 52 2.24 7.16 0.64
N THR A 53 2.34 7.61 1.90
CA THR A 53 2.93 8.91 2.25
C THR A 53 4.39 8.98 1.82
N LEU A 54 5.19 7.93 2.04
CA LEU A 54 6.59 7.89 1.59
C LEU A 54 6.70 7.95 0.07
N ALA A 55 5.80 7.30 -0.68
CA ALA A 55 5.76 7.40 -2.13
C ALA A 55 5.50 8.84 -2.59
N PHE A 56 4.58 9.56 -1.93
CA PHE A 56 4.36 10.99 -2.18
C PHE A 56 5.57 11.85 -1.82
N VAL A 57 6.27 11.55 -0.72
CA VAL A 57 7.48 12.29 -0.32
C VAL A 57 8.61 12.09 -1.33
N ALA A 58 8.86 10.86 -1.77
CA ALA A 58 9.88 10.58 -2.78
C ALA A 58 9.56 11.30 -4.10
N TRP A 59 8.28 11.33 -4.48
CA TRP A 59 7.81 12.05 -5.65
C TRP A 59 8.06 13.55 -5.55
N THR A 60 7.67 14.18 -4.44
CA THR A 60 7.84 15.63 -4.26
C THR A 60 9.30 16.02 -4.06
N MET A 61 10.12 15.15 -3.46
CA MET A 61 11.55 15.34 -3.33
C MET A 61 12.24 15.43 -4.69
N TRP A 62 11.86 14.60 -5.67
CA TRP A 62 12.39 14.73 -7.03
C TRP A 62 12.00 16.06 -7.68
N ALA A 63 10.74 16.49 -7.52
CA ALA A 63 10.25 17.75 -8.07
C ALA A 63 10.96 19.00 -7.49
N THR A 64 11.43 18.93 -6.24
CA THR A 64 12.18 20.04 -5.62
C THR A 64 13.69 19.97 -5.85
N LEU A 65 14.26 18.78 -6.00
CA LEU A 65 15.69 18.60 -6.28
C LEU A 65 16.06 18.95 -7.73
N ALA A 66 15.24 18.55 -8.70
CA ALA A 66 15.50 18.79 -10.13
C ALA A 66 15.80 20.28 -10.47
N PRO A 67 15.03 21.28 -9.99
CA PRO A 67 15.35 22.68 -10.23
C PRO A 67 16.53 23.21 -9.40
N GLN A 68 16.84 22.60 -8.24
CA GLN A 68 18.01 22.97 -7.44
C GLN A 68 19.34 22.47 -8.04
N LEU A 69 19.33 21.43 -8.89
CA LEU A 69 20.55 21.00 -9.59
C LEU A 69 21.15 22.11 -10.48
N ASN A 70 20.31 22.98 -11.06
CA ASN A 70 20.78 24.15 -11.82
C ASN A 70 21.46 25.21 -10.94
N SER A 71 21.14 25.31 -9.65
CA SER A 71 21.75 26.30 -8.75
C SER A 71 23.12 25.88 -8.19
N VAL A 72 23.47 24.59 -8.31
CA VAL A 72 24.74 24.02 -7.78
C VAL A 72 25.86 23.98 -8.84
N GLY A 73 25.60 24.46 -10.07
CA GLY A 73 26.64 24.66 -11.09
C GLY A 73 26.63 23.65 -12.25
N PHE A 74 25.60 22.81 -12.38
CA PHE A 74 25.36 22.04 -13.61
C PHE A 74 24.46 22.85 -14.54
N HIS A 75 24.94 23.20 -15.74
CA HIS A 75 24.15 23.88 -16.76
C HIS A 75 23.31 22.88 -17.56
N PHE A 76 22.23 22.34 -16.97
CA PHE A 76 21.24 21.58 -17.74
C PHE A 76 20.22 22.55 -18.35
N SER A 77 19.90 22.37 -19.63
CA SER A 77 18.88 23.19 -20.29
C SER A 77 17.51 22.94 -19.65
N ASP A 78 16.64 23.95 -19.57
CA ASP A 78 15.30 23.83 -18.95
C ASP A 78 14.53 22.59 -19.46
N ASN A 79 14.72 22.26 -20.74
CA ASN A 79 14.09 21.12 -21.41
C ASN A 79 14.50 19.74 -20.82
N GLU A 80 15.74 19.62 -20.34
CA GLU A 80 16.27 18.38 -19.75
C GLU A 80 15.73 18.19 -18.32
N ILE A 81 15.59 19.27 -17.55
CA ILE A 81 14.97 19.24 -16.22
C ILE A 81 13.48 18.91 -16.31
N PHE A 82 12.77 19.46 -17.29
CA PHE A 82 11.37 19.09 -17.53
C PHE A 82 11.21 17.61 -17.90
N THR A 83 12.13 17.07 -18.71
CA THR A 83 12.13 15.64 -19.07
C THR A 83 12.44 14.77 -17.84
N LEU A 84 13.44 15.15 -17.04
CA LEU A 84 13.78 14.48 -15.77
C LEU A 84 12.60 14.52 -14.78
N ALA A 85 11.87 15.63 -14.69
CA ALA A 85 10.65 15.75 -13.87
C ALA A 85 9.48 14.88 -14.38
N ALA A 86 9.40 14.62 -15.69
CA ALA A 86 8.36 13.80 -16.31
C ALA A 86 8.60 12.27 -16.19
N LEU A 87 9.87 11.84 -16.06
CA LEU A 87 10.26 10.43 -15.96
C LEU A 87 9.61 9.66 -14.80
N PRO A 88 9.53 10.19 -13.55
CA PRO A 88 8.83 9.51 -12.46
C PRO A 88 7.37 9.21 -12.79
N GLY A 89 6.68 10.10 -13.53
CA GLY A 89 5.29 9.92 -13.92
C GLY A 89 5.11 8.85 -14.97
N LEU A 90 5.99 8.83 -15.97
CA LEU A 90 6.00 7.79 -16.99
C LEU A 90 6.30 6.41 -16.38
N VAL A 91 7.31 6.32 -15.51
CA VAL A 91 7.68 5.07 -14.81
C VAL A 91 6.57 4.64 -13.84
N GLY A 92 5.96 5.57 -13.11
CA GLY A 92 4.85 5.26 -12.20
C GLY A 92 3.59 4.77 -12.92
N ALA A 93 3.23 5.37 -14.05
CA ALA A 93 2.10 4.93 -14.88
C ALA A 93 2.38 3.57 -15.53
N THR A 94 3.59 3.35 -16.04
CA THR A 94 4.01 2.07 -16.63
C THR A 94 4.05 0.96 -15.58
N GLY A 95 4.56 1.24 -14.38
CA GLY A 95 4.57 0.28 -13.27
C GLY A 95 3.16 -0.08 -12.78
N ARG A 96 2.23 0.88 -12.75
CA ARG A 96 0.80 0.61 -12.47
C ARG A 96 0.18 -0.29 -13.52
N LEU A 97 0.44 -0.04 -14.80
CA LEU A 97 -0.05 -0.88 -15.90
C LEU A 97 0.48 -2.31 -15.79
N LEU A 98 1.76 -2.50 -15.47
CA LEU A 98 2.35 -3.82 -15.27
C LEU A 98 1.74 -4.56 -14.07
N TYR A 99 1.51 -3.89 -12.95
CA TYR A 99 0.87 -4.52 -11.78
C TYR A 99 -0.58 -4.95 -12.05
N THR A 100 -1.32 -4.19 -12.88
CA THR A 100 -2.71 -4.51 -13.22
C THR A 100 -2.84 -5.53 -14.36
N CYS A 101 -1.88 -5.58 -15.30
CA CYS A 101 -1.96 -6.43 -16.49
C CYS A 101 -1.13 -7.73 -16.42
N LEU A 102 -0.20 -7.88 -15.48
CA LEU A 102 0.44 -9.19 -15.23
C LEU A 102 -0.40 -9.97 -14.21
N PRO A 103 -1.03 -11.09 -14.62
CA PRO A 103 -1.63 -12.01 -13.66
C PRO A 103 -0.51 -12.65 -12.80
N ALA A 104 -0.78 -12.78 -11.49
CA ALA A 104 0.04 -13.56 -10.57
C ALA A 104 0.06 -15.05 -10.93
#